data_AF-A0A9D7LQX2-F1
#
_entry.id   AF-A0A9D7LQX2-F1
#
_cell.length_a   1.000
_cell.length_b   1.000
_cell.length_c   1.000
_cell.angle_alpha   90.00
_cell.angle_beta   90.00
_cell.angle_gamma   90.00
#
_symmetry.space_group_name_H-M   'P 1'
#
loop_
_entity.id
_entity.type
_entity.pdbx_description
1 polymer ?
#
loop_
_entity_poly.entity_id
_entity_poly.type
_entity_poly.pdbx_seq_one_letter_code
_entity_poly.pdbx_strand_id
1 'polypeptide(L)'
;MGKKPTSKQTRALPLLASGLSGAETAKIVGVKPSTVSQWLNHCPDFMESLEELRGAGMRQAMGQLQGTLTEAVDELRRILTTSKTDAVRLKAAQFIIEAYGITKERNQAHLDPVSRAELAVVGDILKGLVGNRATA
;
A
#
# COMPACT_ATOMS: atom_id res chain seq x y z
N MET A 1 -1.81 -29.51 -18.77
CA MET A 1 -1.57 -28.27 -19.54
C MET A 1 -2.90 -27.56 -19.70
N GLY A 2 -3.10 -26.43 -19.02
CA GLY A 2 -4.34 -25.64 -19.08
C GLY A 2 -4.57 -25.08 -20.49
N LYS A 3 -5.83 -25.05 -20.92
CA LYS A 3 -6.23 -24.62 -22.26
C LYS A 3 -6.12 -23.10 -22.35
N LYS A 4 -5.35 -22.59 -23.32
CA LYS A 4 -5.22 -21.16 -23.56
C LYS A 4 -6.60 -20.50 -23.79
N PRO A 5 -6.86 -19.28 -23.26
CA PRO A 5 -8.11 -18.59 -23.47
C PRO A 5 -8.42 -18.40 -24.97
N THR A 6 -9.69 -18.55 -25.33
CA THR A 6 -10.17 -18.21 -26.69
C THR A 6 -10.06 -16.71 -26.95
N SER A 7 -10.08 -16.28 -28.22
CA SER A 7 -9.99 -14.85 -28.58
C SER A 7 -11.05 -13.97 -27.91
N LYS A 8 -12.27 -14.49 -27.70
CA LYS A 8 -13.33 -13.77 -26.96
C LYS A 8 -13.05 -13.72 -25.46
N GLN A 9 -12.54 -14.80 -24.88
CA GLN A 9 -12.14 -14.83 -23.47
C GLN A 9 -10.98 -13.86 -23.19
N THR A 10 -9.94 -13.84 -24.05
CA THR A 10 -8.82 -12.89 -23.93
C THR A 10 -9.29 -11.44 -23.92
N ARG A 11 -10.31 -11.10 -24.72
CA ARG A 11 -10.90 -9.75 -24.74
C ARG A 11 -11.78 -9.47 -23.51
N ALA A 12 -12.38 -10.49 -22.90
CA ALA A 12 -13.23 -10.36 -21.73
C ALA A 12 -12.44 -10.19 -20.42
N LEU A 13 -11.27 -10.84 -20.30
CA LEU A 13 -10.43 -10.81 -19.10
C LEU A 13 -10.11 -9.39 -18.59
N PRO A 14 -9.57 -8.45 -19.39
CA PRO A 14 -9.25 -7.11 -18.89
C PRO A 14 -10.48 -6.32 -18.47
N LEU A 15 -11.64 -6.53 -19.11
CA LEU A 15 -12.89 -5.86 -18.75
C LEU A 15 -13.41 -6.33 -17.38
N LEU A 16 -13.36 -7.63 -17.12
CA LEU A 16 -13.76 -8.22 -15.84
C LEU A 16 -12.74 -7.90 -14.73
N ALA A 17 -11.45 -7.78 -15.07
CA ALA A 17 -10.42 -7.38 -14.13
C ALA A 17 -10.53 -5.91 -13.73
N SER A 18 -11.00 -5.04 -14.63
CA SER A 18 -11.29 -3.62 -14.32
C SER A 18 -12.61 -3.40 -13.58
N GLY A 19 -13.36 -4.45 -13.27
CA GLY A 19 -14.57 -4.39 -12.45
C GLY A 19 -15.90 -4.29 -13.21
N LEU A 20 -15.92 -4.47 -14.54
CA LEU A 20 -17.19 -4.54 -15.26
C LEU A 20 -17.96 -5.80 -14.88
N SER A 21 -19.29 -5.70 -14.91
CA SER A 21 -20.15 -6.87 -14.70
C SER A 21 -20.05 -7.85 -15.88
N GLY A 22 -20.45 -9.11 -15.63
CA GLY A 22 -20.53 -10.12 -16.68
C GLY A 22 -21.48 -9.73 -17.81
N ALA A 23 -22.55 -8.98 -17.52
CA ALA A 23 -23.50 -8.51 -18.53
C ALA A 23 -22.92 -7.41 -19.43
N GLU A 24 -22.22 -6.44 -18.85
CA GLU A 24 -21.54 -5.37 -19.60
C GLU A 24 -20.40 -5.94 -20.45
N THR A 25 -19.60 -6.82 -19.86
CA THR A 25 -18.52 -7.53 -20.57
C THR A 25 -19.07 -8.33 -21.75
N ALA A 26 -20.18 -9.05 -21.55
CA ALA A 26 -20.83 -9.82 -22.61
C ALA A 26 -21.25 -8.94 -23.79
N LYS A 27 -21.83 -7.75 -23.50
CA LYS A 27 -22.22 -6.77 -24.51
C LYS A 27 -21.00 -6.27 -25.31
N ILE A 28 -19.90 -5.94 -24.65
CA ILE A 28 -18.68 -5.41 -25.29
C ILE A 28 -17.98 -6.47 -26.16
N VAL A 29 -17.95 -7.73 -25.69
CA VAL A 29 -17.24 -8.82 -26.37
C VAL A 29 -18.11 -9.51 -27.43
N GLY A 30 -19.43 -9.27 -27.44
CA GLY A 30 -20.36 -9.84 -28.40
C GLY A 30 -20.69 -11.31 -28.10
N VAL A 31 -21.05 -11.60 -26.85
CA VAL A 31 -21.52 -12.92 -26.38
C VAL A 31 -22.77 -12.78 -25.53
N LYS A 32 -23.45 -13.90 -25.23
CA LYS A 32 -24.57 -13.90 -24.28
C LYS A 32 -24.03 -13.78 -22.85
N PRO A 33 -24.75 -13.10 -21.91
CA PRO A 33 -24.35 -13.06 -20.51
C PRO A 33 -24.16 -14.45 -19.87
N SER A 34 -24.97 -15.43 -20.29
CA SER A 34 -24.83 -16.83 -19.85
C SER A 34 -23.47 -17.45 -20.24
N THR A 35 -22.87 -17.02 -21.36
CA THR A 35 -21.55 -17.46 -21.78
C THR A 35 -20.46 -16.94 -20.84
N VAL A 36 -20.55 -15.68 -20.40
CA VAL A 36 -19.60 -15.13 -19.41
C VAL A 36 -19.79 -15.81 -18.06
N SER A 37 -21.04 -16.04 -17.64
CA SER A 37 -21.34 -16.82 -16.43
C SER A 37 -20.75 -18.23 -16.51
N GLN A 38 -20.86 -18.90 -17.65
CA GLN A 38 -20.26 -20.22 -17.86
C GLN A 38 -18.74 -20.17 -17.71
N TRP A 39 -18.06 -19.14 -18.24
CA TRP A 39 -16.61 -19.01 -18.09
C TRP A 39 -16.21 -18.80 -16.63
N LEU A 40 -16.95 -17.96 -15.89
CA LEU A 40 -16.66 -17.67 -14.48
C LEU A 40 -16.91 -18.88 -13.57
N ASN A 41 -17.88 -19.74 -13.89
CA ASN A 41 -18.27 -20.84 -13.01
C ASN A 41 -17.69 -22.20 -13.41
N HIS A 42 -17.34 -22.39 -14.69
CA HIS A 42 -17.03 -23.71 -15.24
C HIS A 42 -15.76 -23.78 -16.08
N CYS A 43 -14.99 -22.68 -16.19
CA CYS A 43 -13.72 -22.68 -16.91
C CYS A 43 -12.58 -22.29 -15.94
N PRO A 44 -11.95 -23.27 -15.27
CA PRO A 44 -10.85 -23.02 -14.33
C PRO A 44 -9.72 -22.19 -14.93
N ASP A 45 -9.28 -22.51 -16.15
CA ASP A 45 -8.20 -21.77 -16.84
C ASP A 45 -8.55 -20.28 -17.07
N PHE A 46 -9.83 -19.98 -17.29
CA PHE A 46 -10.31 -18.60 -17.46
C PHE A 46 -10.29 -17.86 -16.12
N MET A 47 -10.73 -18.53 -15.05
CA MET A 47 -10.71 -17.98 -13.70
C MET A 47 -9.28 -17.73 -13.20
N GLU A 48 -8.36 -18.66 -13.46
CA GLU A 48 -6.93 -18.51 -13.16
C GLU A 48 -6.36 -17.29 -13.88
N SER A 49 -6.57 -17.17 -15.19
CA SER A 49 -6.12 -16.00 -15.98
C SER A 49 -6.71 -14.68 -15.47
N LEU A 50 -7.97 -14.70 -15.01
CA LEU A 50 -8.64 -13.51 -14.47
C LEU A 50 -8.05 -13.10 -13.12
N GLU A 51 -7.77 -14.07 -12.26
CA GLU A 51 -7.18 -13.83 -10.94
C GLU A 51 -5.73 -13.36 -11.06
N GLU A 52 -4.94 -13.94 -11.98
CA GLU A 52 -3.59 -13.46 -12.28
C GLU A 52 -3.59 -11.98 -12.67
N LEU A 53 -4.54 -11.57 -13.53
CA LEU A 53 -4.66 -10.19 -14.00
C LEU A 53 -5.07 -9.24 -12.86
N ARG A 54 -6.02 -9.66 -12.02
CA ARG A 54 -6.41 -8.90 -10.81
C ARG A 54 -5.25 -8.76 -9.83
N GLY A 55 -4.54 -9.86 -9.58
CA GLY A 55 -3.36 -9.90 -8.72
C GLY A 55 -2.25 -8.99 -9.24
N ALA A 56 -2.01 -8.97 -10.56
CA ALA A 56 -1.04 -8.06 -11.16
C ALA A 56 -1.43 -6.58 -10.97
N GLY A 57 -2.69 -6.24 -11.20
CA GLY A 57 -3.21 -4.88 -10.96
C GLY A 57 -3.08 -4.46 -9.50
N MET A 58 -3.40 -5.35 -8.55
CA MET A 58 -3.27 -5.08 -7.13
C MET A 58 -1.80 -4.87 -6.71
N ARG A 59 -0.88 -5.72 -7.20
CA ARG A 59 0.56 -5.54 -6.93
C ARG A 59 1.08 -4.21 -7.44
N GLN A 60 0.65 -3.78 -8.63
CA GLN A 60 1.02 -2.47 -9.18
C GLN A 60 0.48 -1.32 -8.31
N ALA A 61 -0.80 -1.37 -7.92
CA ALA A 61 -1.41 -0.36 -7.06
C ALA A 61 -0.71 -0.28 -5.69
N MET A 62 -0.37 -1.44 -5.11
CA MET A 62 0.39 -1.51 -3.86
C MET A 62 1.79 -0.90 -4.01
N GLY A 63 2.49 -1.18 -5.11
CA GLY A 63 3.79 -0.57 -5.39
C GLY A 63 3.71 0.96 -5.52
N GLN A 64 2.65 1.48 -6.15
CA GLN A 64 2.42 2.93 -6.21
C GLN A 64 2.17 3.53 -4.83
N LEU A 65 1.33 2.88 -4.01
CA LEU A 65 1.06 3.32 -2.64
C LEU A 65 2.33 3.34 -1.78
N GLN A 66 3.16 2.30 -1.89
CA GLN A 66 4.45 2.24 -1.20
C GLN A 66 5.38 3.37 -1.65
N GLY A 67 5.43 3.68 -2.95
CA GLY A 67 6.20 4.82 -3.47
C GLY A 67 5.73 6.16 -2.89
N THR A 68 4.42 6.41 -2.86
CA THR A 68 3.85 7.62 -2.24
C THR A 68 4.18 7.73 -0.76
N LEU A 69 4.22 6.61 -0.03
CA LEU A 69 4.63 6.60 1.38
C LEU A 69 6.10 7.03 1.55
N THR A 70 7.00 6.56 0.68
CA THR A 70 8.41 7.01 0.67
C THR A 70 8.51 8.51 0.42
N GLU A 71 7.77 9.03 -0.56
CA GLU A 71 7.74 10.47 -0.86
C GLU A 71 7.21 11.29 0.33
N ALA A 72 6.18 10.81 1.02
CA ALA A 72 5.65 11.47 2.21
C ALA A 72 6.68 11.53 3.35
N VAL A 73 7.46 10.46 3.56
CA VAL A 73 8.55 10.43 4.55
C VAL A 73 9.66 11.41 4.17
N ASP A 74 10.05 11.46 2.89
CA ASP A 74 11.04 12.41 2.40
C ASP A 74 10.60 13.86 2.59
N GLU A 75 9.31 14.15 2.35
CA GLU A 75 8.75 15.47 2.56
C GLU A 75 8.73 15.87 4.05
N LEU A 76 8.39 14.94 4.95
CA LEU A 76 8.50 15.17 6.39
C LEU A 76 9.96 15.47 6.81
N ARG A 77 10.94 14.73 6.27
CA ARG A 77 12.38 15.02 6.47
C ARG A 77 12.78 16.39 5.94
N ARG A 78 12.25 16.79 4.78
CA ARG A 78 12.50 18.11 4.20
C ARG A 78 11.91 19.21 5.07
N ILE A 79 10.67 19.07 5.55
CA ILE A 79 10.04 20.05 6.45
C ILE A 79 10.85 20.18 7.74
N LEU A 80 11.31 19.06 8.31
CA LEU A 80 12.15 19.04 9.51
C LEU A 80 13.46 19.81 9.37
N THR A 81 14.08 19.81 8.19
CA THR A 81 15.43 20.38 8.00
C THR A 81 15.39 21.78 7.40
N THR A 82 14.37 22.10 6.61
CA THR A 82 14.33 23.32 5.80
C THR A 82 13.27 24.33 6.24
N SER A 83 12.31 23.96 7.09
CA SER A 83 11.27 24.91 7.50
C SER A 83 11.84 26.07 8.33
N LYS A 84 11.46 27.29 7.96
CA LYS A 84 11.87 28.53 8.63
C LYS A 84 11.20 28.75 9.99
N THR A 85 10.20 27.95 10.32
CA THR A 85 9.42 28.10 11.56
C THR A 85 9.61 26.91 12.48
N ASP A 86 10.10 27.17 13.68
CA ASP A 86 10.32 26.17 14.72
C ASP A 86 9.07 25.36 15.04
N ALA A 87 7.90 26.03 15.08
CA ALA A 87 6.62 25.36 15.31
C ALA A 87 6.26 24.34 14.21
N VAL A 88 6.64 24.60 12.95
CA VAL A 88 6.39 23.67 11.83
C VAL A 88 7.35 22.49 11.89
N ARG A 89 8.64 22.73 12.21
CA ARG A 89 9.61 21.65 12.44
C ARG A 89 9.19 20.77 13.62
N LEU A 90 8.74 21.37 14.72
CA LEU A 90 8.27 20.64 15.90
C LEU A 90 7.06 19.76 15.59
N LYS A 91 6.08 20.27 14.83
CA LYS A 91 4.91 19.47 14.40
C LYS A 91 5.31 18.30 13.52
N ALA A 92 6.23 18.48 12.57
CA ALA A 92 6.74 17.38 11.75
C ALA A 92 7.50 16.34 12.59
N ALA A 93 8.27 16.79 13.59
CA ALA A 93 8.96 15.89 14.52
C ALA A 93 7.98 15.07 15.36
N GLN A 94 6.95 15.72 15.91
CA GLN A 94 5.88 15.06 16.67
C GLN A 94 5.17 14.00 15.81
N PHE A 95 4.80 14.33 14.58
CA PHE A 95 4.15 13.39 13.68
C PHE A 95 5.02 12.15 13.39
N ILE A 96 6.32 12.33 13.13
CA ILE A 96 7.25 11.22 12.91
C ILE A 96 7.37 10.33 14.16
N ILE A 97 7.50 10.95 15.34
CA ILE A 97 7.61 10.25 16.62
C ILE A 97 6.33 9.45 16.92
N GLU A 98 5.16 10.04 16.68
CA GLU A 98 3.85 9.40 16.81
C GLU A 98 3.68 8.23 15.83
N ALA A 99 4.05 8.42 14.56
CA ALA A 99 3.97 7.39 13.52
C ALA A 99 4.89 6.19 13.82
N TYR A 100 6.02 6.43 14.51
CA TYR A 100 6.93 5.37 14.98
C TYR A 100 6.45 4.70 16.29
N GLY A 101 5.31 5.13 16.85
CA GLY A 101 4.71 4.53 18.04
C GLY A 101 5.27 5.02 19.37
N ILE A 102 6.06 6.11 19.38
CA ILE A 102 6.59 6.71 20.61
C ILE A 102 5.65 7.80 21.12
N THR A 103 4.38 7.48 21.39
CA THR A 103 3.61 8.27 22.38
C THR A 103 2.46 7.49 22.99
N LYS A 104 2.66 7.19 24.28
CA LYS A 104 1.73 6.71 25.31
C LYS A 104 0.81 5.54 24.97
N GLU A 105 1.22 4.38 25.49
CA GLU A 105 0.33 3.33 25.98
C GLU A 105 -0.70 2.77 24.98
N ARG A 106 -0.23 2.00 23.99
CA ARG A 106 -1.05 0.91 23.44
C ARG A 106 -0.19 -0.29 23.05
N ASN A 107 -0.19 -1.27 23.95
CA ASN A 107 0.28 -2.65 23.81
C ASN A 107 1.75 -2.89 23.42
N GLN A 108 2.58 -3.08 24.44
CA GLN A 108 3.95 -3.65 24.38
C GLN A 108 4.04 -5.10 23.83
N ALA A 109 2.98 -5.65 23.21
CA ALA A 109 2.85 -7.09 22.98
C ALA A 109 3.31 -7.59 21.60
N HIS A 110 3.75 -6.75 20.64
CA HIS A 110 4.11 -7.24 19.30
C HIS A 110 5.27 -6.54 18.58
N LEU A 111 6.16 -5.84 19.29
CA LEU A 111 7.38 -5.36 18.64
C LEU A 111 8.44 -6.46 18.66
N ASP A 112 9.00 -6.78 17.49
CA ASP A 112 10.16 -7.67 17.39
C ASP A 112 11.39 -7.08 18.12
N PRO A 113 12.38 -7.90 18.48
CA PRO A 113 13.53 -7.45 19.27
C PRO A 113 14.35 -6.34 18.60
N VAL A 114 14.37 -6.29 17.26
CA VAL A 114 15.13 -5.31 16.47
C VAL A 114 14.51 -3.93 16.60
N SER A 115 13.19 -3.83 16.41
CA SER A 115 12.44 -2.58 16.55
C SER A 115 12.63 -1.96 17.95
N ARG A 116 12.73 -2.79 19.00
CA ARG A 116 12.96 -2.34 20.38
C ARG A 116 14.34 -1.69 20.58
N ALA A 117 15.39 -2.24 19.97
CA ALA A 117 16.75 -1.72 20.12
C ALA A 117 16.92 -0.37 19.41
N GLU A 118 16.36 -0.24 18.20
CA GLU A 118 16.38 1.00 17.42
C GLU A 118 15.60 2.13 18.13
N LEU A 119 14.44 1.79 18.72
CA LEU A 119 13.61 2.70 19.54
C LEU A 119 14.36 3.26 20.76
N ALA A 120 15.13 2.43 21.46
CA ALA A 120 15.87 2.87 22.65
C ALA A 120 16.95 3.92 22.29
N VAL A 121 17.66 3.71 21.18
CA VAL A 121 18.70 4.62 20.69
C VAL A 121 18.10 5.99 20.33
N VAL A 122 16.96 6.01 19.64
CA VAL A 122 16.26 7.26 19.28
C VAL A 122 15.79 8.01 20.54
N GLY A 123 15.24 7.30 21.52
CA GLY A 123 14.80 7.90 22.78
C GLY A 123 15.94 8.58 23.55
N ASP A 124 17.12 7.99 23.57
CA ASP A 124 18.28 8.55 24.28
C ASP A 124 18.92 9.73 23.55
N ILE A 125 18.94 9.71 22.20
CA ILE A 125 19.34 10.86 21.39
C ILE A 125 18.42 12.07 21.67
N LEU A 126 17.10 11.85 21.73
CA LEU A 126 16.14 12.92 21.99
C LEU A 126 16.29 13.50 23.41
N LYS A 127 16.52 12.67 24.43
CA LYS A 127 16.79 13.15 25.80
C LYS A 127 18.07 13.98 25.86
N GLY A 128 19.13 13.56 25.17
CA GLY A 128 20.39 14.32 25.08
C GLY A 128 20.21 15.69 24.42
N LEU A 129 19.39 15.79 23.38
CA LEU A 129 19.11 17.05 22.68
C LEU A 129 18.25 18.01 23.52
N VAL A 130 17.35 17.51 24.37
CA VAL A 130 16.54 18.33 25.29
C VAL A 130 17.35 18.76 26.51
N GLY A 131 18.23 17.89 27.04
CA GLY A 131 19.08 18.20 28.19
C GLY A 131 20.20 19.21 27.92
N ASN A 132 20.69 19.29 26.68
CA ASN A 132 21.82 20.17 26.32
C ASN A 132 21.41 21.63 26.03
N ARG A 133 20.14 22.00 26.21
CA ARG A 133 19.64 23.39 26.03
C ARG A 133 19.54 24.19 27.35
N ALA A 134 19.92 23.61 28.49
CA ALA A 134 19.85 24.28 29.80
C ALA A 134 21.15 25.00 30.23
N THR A 135 22.22 24.91 29.43
CA THR A 135 23.51 25.56 29.73
C THR A 135 24.15 26.12 28.45
N ALA A 136 23.56 27.18 27.88
CA ALA A 136 24.21 28.07 26.91
C ALA A 136 23.50 29.42 26.89
#